data_AF-A0A9P5J4Z8-F1
#
_entry.id   AF-A0A9P5J4Z8-F1
#
_cell.length_a   1.000
_cell.length_b   1.000
_cell.length_c   1.000
_cell.angle_alpha   90.00
_cell.angle_beta   90.00
_cell.angle_gamma   90.00
#
_symmetry.space_group_name_H-M   'P 1'
#
loop_
_entity.id
_entity.type
_entity.pdbx_description
1 polymer ?
#
loop_
_entity_poly.entity_id
_entity_poly.type
_entity_poly.pdbx_seq_one_letter_code
_entity_poly.pdbx_strand_id
1 'polypeptide(L)'
;MDVSYFLECFSLPSTHPESIHPCLLNACYLGACVIGGGSMASFQPLFVERTRYFLSQALMFADRISHFLWASIVLSWYFTRLRRLEEASTVISPGAHLATACGLGQLDGFKANAPSGDSLWPPPRNEQEATDRKKLSYSFYIVDQVFSLISGYRATFSGNLDWGSAIELARLQRQLARDVKTAKCGTLSLWHSGEHLVAAVLKILQEVRDFALTVCETGKCTDKRAYGLLRDHICSYITLIPPLHEARSLQPWETFGVFNSATLFAHITLYGCGLILNSLQAGVDVEAGHQVLGCTRALLDVLSKIRQLRRLHGVRAGLIPVVHVTNAARIIAHRLQSSKTRANMKLCTEYCQDLEILLDYVDETYSLYPAWAEAPIRLREEILVRLSSLAR
;
A
#
# COMPACT_ATOMS: atom_id res chain seq x y z
N MET A 1 13.02 -8.24 -9.86
CA MET A 1 14.14 -9.15 -10.16
C MET A 1 13.59 -10.53 -10.51
N ASP A 2 13.98 -11.07 -11.65
CA ASP A 2 13.68 -12.45 -12.06
C ASP A 2 14.44 -13.47 -11.20
N VAL A 3 13.84 -14.63 -10.92
CA VAL A 3 14.45 -15.65 -10.04
C VAL A 3 15.66 -16.29 -10.70
N SER A 4 15.62 -16.54 -12.01
CA SER A 4 16.73 -17.16 -12.73
C SER A 4 17.93 -16.21 -12.75
N TYR A 5 17.68 -14.93 -13.06
CA TYR A 5 18.70 -13.89 -13.00
C TYR A 5 19.30 -13.73 -11.59
N PHE A 6 18.47 -13.78 -10.54
CA PHE A 6 18.94 -13.74 -9.16
C PHE A 6 19.89 -14.92 -8.86
N LEU A 7 19.53 -16.14 -9.24
CA LEU A 7 20.36 -17.33 -8.99
C LEU A 7 21.68 -17.29 -9.77
N GLU A 8 21.66 -16.77 -11.00
CA GLU A 8 22.87 -16.53 -11.78
C GLU A 8 23.81 -15.56 -11.06
N CYS A 9 23.32 -14.37 -10.70
CA CYS A 9 24.07 -13.37 -9.94
C CYS A 9 24.56 -13.88 -8.57
N PHE A 10 23.81 -14.78 -7.93
CA PHE A 10 24.18 -15.39 -6.66
C PHE A 10 25.36 -16.37 -6.80
N SER A 11 25.51 -17.02 -7.95
CA SER A 11 26.61 -17.96 -8.21
C SER A 11 27.95 -17.28 -8.48
N LEU A 12 27.94 -15.97 -8.77
CA LEU A 12 29.14 -15.18 -9.06
C LEU A 12 29.92 -14.86 -7.77
N PRO A 13 31.27 -14.77 -7.83
CA PRO A 13 32.07 -14.32 -6.70
C PRO A 13 31.66 -12.92 -6.23
N SER A 14 31.74 -12.64 -4.93
CA SER A 14 31.31 -11.35 -4.34
C SER A 14 32.02 -10.11 -4.90
N THR A 15 33.21 -10.29 -5.50
CA THR A 15 34.00 -9.25 -6.16
C THR A 15 33.54 -8.97 -7.60
N HIS A 16 32.68 -9.82 -8.18
CA HIS A 16 32.18 -9.63 -9.52
C HIS A 16 31.16 -8.48 -9.54
N PRO A 17 31.22 -7.55 -10.50
CA PRO A 17 30.33 -6.39 -10.56
C PRO A 17 28.85 -6.77 -10.70
N GLU A 18 28.57 -7.95 -11.26
CA GLU A 18 27.19 -8.47 -11.40
C GLU A 18 26.77 -9.39 -10.26
N SER A 19 27.63 -9.66 -9.29
CA SER A 19 27.21 -10.43 -8.12
C SER A 19 26.21 -9.64 -7.29
N ILE A 20 25.38 -10.35 -6.53
CA ILE A 20 24.47 -9.72 -5.58
C ILE A 20 25.29 -9.00 -4.50
N HIS A 21 24.96 -7.73 -4.25
CA HIS A 21 25.61 -6.97 -3.19
C HIS A 21 25.16 -7.52 -1.81
N PRO A 22 26.06 -7.66 -0.83
CA PRO A 22 25.70 -8.18 0.49
C PRO A 22 24.54 -7.45 1.18
N CYS A 23 24.33 -6.15 0.92
CA CYS A 23 23.21 -5.40 1.48
C CYS A 23 21.85 -5.96 1.05
N LEU A 24 21.67 -6.28 -0.23
CA LEU A 24 20.44 -6.85 -0.75
C LEU A 24 20.25 -8.28 -0.27
N LEU A 25 21.32 -9.07 -0.26
CA LEU A 25 21.24 -10.45 0.21
C LEU A 25 20.81 -10.54 1.68
N ASN A 26 21.41 -9.73 2.57
CA ASN A 26 21.01 -9.68 3.98
C ASN A 26 19.57 -9.13 4.15
N ALA A 27 19.16 -8.17 3.31
CA ALA A 27 17.78 -7.69 3.33
C ALA A 27 16.79 -8.78 2.89
N CYS A 28 17.12 -9.59 1.88
CA CYS A 28 16.32 -10.76 1.49
C CYS A 28 16.20 -11.77 2.63
N TYR A 29 17.30 -12.07 3.34
CA TYR A 29 17.27 -12.95 4.50
C TYR A 29 16.42 -12.37 5.64
N LEU A 30 16.49 -11.05 5.88
CA LEU A 30 15.61 -10.38 6.82
C LEU A 30 14.14 -10.55 6.44
N GLY A 31 13.79 -10.31 5.17
CA GLY A 31 12.45 -10.54 4.64
C GLY A 31 11.97 -11.98 4.85
N ALA A 32 12.84 -12.96 4.57
CA ALA A 32 12.56 -14.37 4.80
C ALA A 32 12.32 -14.69 6.29
N CYS A 33 13.12 -14.12 7.21
CA CYS A 33 12.92 -14.30 8.65
C CYS A 33 11.58 -13.71 9.14
N VAL A 34 11.15 -12.60 8.54
CA VAL A 34 9.88 -11.94 8.85
C VAL A 34 8.68 -12.75 8.35
N ILE A 35 8.80 -13.34 7.16
CA ILE A 35 7.73 -14.15 6.54
C ILE A 35 7.67 -15.53 7.19
N GLY A 36 8.81 -16.20 7.36
CA GLY A 36 8.90 -17.56 7.91
C GLY A 36 8.55 -17.64 9.39
N GLY A 37 8.87 -16.60 10.18
CA GLY A 37 8.61 -16.59 11.62
C GLY A 37 9.34 -17.73 12.36
N GLY A 38 8.77 -18.19 13.48
CA GLY A 38 9.28 -19.34 14.23
C GLY A 38 10.75 -19.18 14.67
N SER A 39 11.55 -20.23 14.50
CA SER A 39 12.98 -20.22 14.82
C SER A 39 13.78 -19.19 14.01
N MET A 40 13.34 -18.87 12.78
CA MET A 40 14.01 -17.87 11.94
C MET A 40 13.89 -16.45 12.49
N ALA A 41 12.86 -16.16 13.29
CA ALA A 41 12.65 -14.84 13.87
C ALA A 41 13.82 -14.40 14.76
N SER A 42 14.54 -15.36 15.38
CA SER A 42 15.72 -15.09 16.21
C SER A 42 16.90 -14.48 15.44
N PHE A 43 16.96 -14.65 14.11
CA PHE A 43 18.02 -14.10 13.26
C PHE A 43 17.70 -12.70 12.72
N GLN A 44 16.51 -12.15 12.97
CA GLN A 44 16.15 -10.81 12.49
C GLN A 44 17.14 -9.73 12.94
N PRO A 45 17.57 -9.65 14.21
CA PRO A 45 18.54 -8.64 14.65
C PRO A 45 19.87 -8.72 13.89
N LEU A 46 20.38 -9.93 13.65
CA LEU A 46 21.62 -10.17 12.90
C LEU A 46 21.52 -9.63 11.47
N PHE A 47 20.43 -9.94 10.77
CA PHE A 47 20.26 -9.49 9.38
C PHE A 47 19.96 -7.99 9.28
N VAL A 48 19.31 -7.39 10.28
CA VAL A 48 19.15 -5.92 10.37
C VAL A 48 20.51 -5.24 10.47
N GLU A 49 21.36 -5.68 11.40
CA GLU A 49 22.69 -5.10 11.62
C GLU A 49 23.55 -5.20 10.36
N ARG A 50 23.62 -6.40 9.76
CA ARG A 50 24.37 -6.63 8.52
C ARG A 50 23.84 -5.82 7.35
N THR A 51 22.52 -5.74 7.19
CA THR A 51 21.92 -4.93 6.12
C THR A 51 22.31 -3.47 6.26
N ARG A 52 22.23 -2.90 7.47
CA ARG A 52 22.64 -1.50 7.72
C ARG A 52 24.12 -1.28 7.42
N TYR A 53 24.99 -2.17 7.92
CA TYR A 53 26.43 -2.09 7.64
C TYR A 53 26.72 -2.06 6.14
N PHE A 54 26.19 -3.02 5.39
CA PHE A 54 26.44 -3.10 3.95
C PHE A 54 25.69 -2.03 3.14
N LEU A 55 24.58 -1.47 3.63
CA LEU A 55 23.95 -0.29 3.02
C LEU A 55 24.90 0.91 3.06
N SER A 56 25.54 1.16 4.20
CA SER A 56 26.53 2.22 4.34
C SER A 56 27.73 2.01 3.39
N GLN A 57 28.21 0.78 3.25
CA GLN A 57 29.28 0.46 2.31
C GLN A 57 28.86 0.69 0.85
N ALA A 58 27.68 0.20 0.45
CA ALA A 58 27.15 0.39 -0.90
C ALA A 58 27.03 1.88 -1.25
N LEU A 59 26.55 2.70 -0.32
CA LEU A 59 26.43 4.15 -0.53
C LEU A 59 27.79 4.84 -0.61
N MET A 60 28.73 4.49 0.27
CA MET A 60 30.08 5.08 0.32
C MET A 60 30.87 4.85 -0.98
N PHE A 61 30.71 3.69 -1.60
CA PHE A 61 31.40 3.33 -2.84
C PHE A 61 30.55 3.49 -4.10
N ALA A 62 29.31 3.97 -3.98
CA ALA A 62 28.31 3.96 -5.05
C ALA A 62 28.19 2.58 -5.74
N ASP A 63 28.37 1.50 -4.98
CA ASP A 63 28.41 0.13 -5.48
C ASP A 63 26.98 -0.42 -5.62
N ARG A 64 26.63 -0.86 -6.84
CA ARG A 64 25.36 -1.52 -7.17
C ARG A 64 24.15 -0.79 -6.56
N ILE A 65 23.97 0.47 -6.94
CA ILE A 65 22.92 1.38 -6.43
C ILE A 65 21.52 0.73 -6.42
N SER A 66 21.18 -0.07 -7.44
CA SER A 66 19.92 -0.83 -7.45
C SER A 66 19.74 -1.74 -6.23
N HIS A 67 20.80 -2.43 -5.80
CA HIS A 67 20.79 -3.31 -4.64
C HIS A 67 20.64 -2.51 -3.35
N PHE A 68 21.32 -1.38 -3.22
CA PHE A 68 21.12 -0.45 -2.11
C PHE A 68 19.66 0.01 -1.98
N LEU A 69 19.07 0.38 -3.11
CA LEU A 69 17.70 0.89 -3.17
C LEU A 69 16.67 -0.21 -2.80
N TRP A 70 16.78 -1.41 -3.36
CA TRP A 70 15.94 -2.55 -2.96
C TRP A 70 16.12 -2.93 -1.49
N ALA A 71 17.35 -2.97 -0.99
CA ALA A 71 17.63 -3.27 0.41
C ALA A 71 17.01 -2.22 1.36
N SER A 72 17.05 -0.93 0.98
CA SER A 72 16.44 0.17 1.74
C SER A 72 14.92 0.02 1.84
N ILE A 73 14.26 -0.37 0.74
CA ILE A 73 12.83 -0.68 0.73
C ILE A 73 12.49 -1.79 1.74
N VAL A 74 13.20 -2.93 1.66
CA VAL A 74 12.91 -4.09 2.52
C VAL A 74 13.16 -3.76 3.99
N LEU A 75 14.25 -3.05 4.28
CA LEU A 75 14.59 -2.65 5.64
C LEU A 75 13.60 -1.61 6.21
N SER A 76 13.15 -0.65 5.39
CA SER A 76 12.10 0.29 5.80
C SER A 76 10.77 -0.42 6.09
N TRP A 77 10.38 -1.39 5.26
CA TRP A 77 9.20 -2.23 5.51
C TRP A 77 9.31 -3.00 6.83
N TYR A 78 10.49 -3.55 7.12
CA TYR A 78 10.75 -4.22 8.38
C TYR A 78 10.53 -3.28 9.57
N PHE A 79 11.15 -2.10 9.57
CA PHE A 79 10.98 -1.13 10.66
C PHE A 79 9.56 -0.62 10.80
N THR A 80 8.88 -0.40 9.66
CA THR A 80 7.47 -0.01 9.63
C THR A 80 6.62 -1.07 10.32
N ARG A 81 6.81 -2.36 10.02
CA ARG A 81 6.08 -3.44 10.70
C ARG A 81 6.28 -3.46 12.21
N LEU A 82 7.44 -3.05 12.69
CA LEU A 82 7.77 -2.97 14.11
C LEU A 82 7.40 -1.64 14.79
N ARG A 83 6.70 -0.71 14.11
CA ARG A 83 6.45 0.68 14.58
C ARG A 83 7.67 1.53 14.83
N ARG A 84 8.82 1.14 14.31
CA ARG A 84 10.03 1.94 14.37
C ARG A 84 10.01 2.95 13.21
N LEU A 85 8.97 3.81 13.20
CA LEU A 85 8.66 4.69 12.07
C LEU A 85 9.78 5.70 11.82
N GLU A 86 10.40 6.21 12.87
CA GLU A 86 11.58 7.06 12.75
C GLU A 86 12.71 6.33 12.01
N GLU A 87 13.04 5.10 12.42
CA GLU A 87 14.08 4.32 11.74
C GLU A 87 13.71 3.97 10.31
N ALA A 88 12.45 3.62 10.05
CA ALA A 88 11.96 3.43 8.69
C ALA A 88 12.17 4.69 7.83
N SER A 89 11.90 5.88 8.39
CA SER A 89 12.13 7.18 7.74
C SER A 89 13.61 7.39 7.42
N THR A 90 14.49 7.14 8.40
CA THR A 90 15.95 7.33 8.23
C THR A 90 16.55 6.42 7.15
N VAL A 91 15.89 5.30 6.83
CA VAL A 91 16.33 4.38 5.77
C VAL A 91 15.70 4.76 4.43
N ILE A 92 14.38 5.01 4.39
CA ILE A 92 13.67 5.22 3.13
C ILE A 92 13.94 6.59 2.51
N SER A 93 14.05 7.66 3.32
CA SER A 93 14.17 9.03 2.81
C SER A 93 15.49 9.26 2.05
N PRO A 94 16.68 8.83 2.55
CA PRO A 94 17.91 8.90 1.75
C PRO A 94 17.83 8.05 0.48
N GLY A 95 17.22 6.87 0.56
CA GLY A 95 16.97 6.03 -0.61
C GLY A 95 16.08 6.71 -1.65
N ALA A 96 15.04 7.41 -1.22
CA ALA A 96 14.14 8.17 -2.09
C ALA A 96 14.87 9.34 -2.77
N HIS A 97 15.69 10.10 -2.03
CA HIS A 97 16.50 11.16 -2.63
C HIS A 97 17.50 10.62 -3.66
N LEU A 98 18.19 9.52 -3.33
CA LEU A 98 19.11 8.87 -4.27
C LEU A 98 18.38 8.35 -5.51
N ALA A 99 17.21 7.71 -5.33
CA ALA A 99 16.39 7.25 -6.44
C ALA A 99 15.99 8.42 -7.37
N THR A 100 15.58 9.56 -6.80
CA THR A 100 15.29 10.78 -7.57
C THR A 100 16.53 11.31 -8.30
N ALA A 101 17.68 11.36 -7.63
CA ALA A 101 18.94 11.79 -8.23
C ALA A 101 19.41 10.86 -9.36
N CYS A 102 19.05 9.58 -9.29
CA CYS A 102 19.26 8.61 -10.36
C CYS A 102 18.20 8.66 -11.48
N GLY A 103 17.29 9.63 -11.46
CA GLY A 103 16.24 9.78 -12.46
C GLY A 103 15.07 8.80 -12.32
N LEU A 104 14.99 8.01 -11.24
CA LEU A 104 13.88 7.07 -11.05
C LEU A 104 12.53 7.77 -10.82
N GLY A 105 12.52 9.05 -10.43
CA GLY A 105 11.28 9.81 -10.23
C GLY A 105 10.45 10.06 -11.50
N GLN A 106 11.00 9.81 -12.69
CA GLN A 106 10.37 10.02 -13.99
C GLN A 106 9.80 8.70 -14.56
N LEU A 107 8.67 8.26 -14.00
CA LEU A 107 8.09 6.94 -14.27
C LEU A 107 7.55 6.75 -15.70
N ASP A 108 7.17 7.84 -16.38
CA ASP A 108 6.58 7.82 -17.73
C ASP A 108 7.61 8.04 -18.85
N GLY A 109 8.87 8.26 -18.48
CA GLY A 109 9.84 8.87 -19.36
C GLY A 109 11.26 8.39 -19.15
N PHE A 110 11.48 7.09 -18.89
CA PHE A 110 12.75 6.45 -19.25
C PHE A 110 12.88 6.44 -20.79
N LYS A 111 12.91 7.63 -21.41
CA LYS A 111 13.40 7.82 -22.75
C LYS A 111 14.87 7.46 -22.63
N ALA A 112 15.22 6.29 -23.15
CA ALA A 112 16.59 5.77 -23.22
C ALA A 112 17.61 6.76 -23.85
N ASN A 113 17.12 7.88 -24.38
CA ASN A 113 17.87 8.88 -25.13
C ASN A 113 17.94 10.24 -24.44
N ALA A 114 17.65 10.40 -23.15
CA ALA A 114 17.91 11.68 -22.46
C ALA A 114 19.43 11.81 -22.19
N PRO A 115 20.17 12.62 -22.98
CA PRO A 115 21.60 12.80 -22.83
C PRO A 115 21.80 14.05 -21.99
N SER A 116 21.43 13.99 -20.72
CA SER A 116 21.93 14.96 -19.74
C SER A 116 22.95 14.20 -18.91
N GLY A 117 24.22 14.55 -19.03
CA GLY A 117 25.38 13.90 -18.40
C GLY A 117 25.40 13.94 -16.87
N ASP A 118 24.25 14.13 -16.23
CA ASP A 118 24.08 14.41 -14.81
C ASP A 118 23.40 13.26 -14.04
N SER A 119 22.93 12.19 -14.71
CA SER A 119 22.38 11.03 -14.01
C SER A 119 23.49 10.21 -13.36
N LEU A 120 23.42 10.05 -12.03
CA LEU A 120 24.31 9.17 -11.26
C LEU A 120 24.22 7.69 -11.68
N TRP A 121 23.14 7.31 -12.36
CA TRP A 121 22.91 5.94 -12.81
C TRP A 121 23.09 5.85 -14.33
N PRO A 122 24.03 5.02 -14.85
CA PRO A 122 24.19 4.82 -16.30
C PRO A 122 22.90 4.33 -16.94
N PRO A 123 22.71 4.49 -18.27
CA PRO A 123 21.56 3.91 -18.99
C PRO A 123 21.40 2.40 -18.72
N PRO A 124 20.17 1.86 -18.77
CA PRO A 124 19.95 0.41 -18.61
C PRO A 124 20.66 -0.36 -19.72
N ARG A 125 21.33 -1.48 -19.36
CA ARG A 125 22.12 -2.27 -20.32
C ARG A 125 21.25 -3.08 -21.28
N ASN A 126 20.05 -3.44 -20.84
CA ASN A 126 19.08 -4.22 -21.59
C ASN A 126 17.65 -3.91 -21.12
N GLU A 127 16.66 -4.45 -21.84
CA GLU A 127 15.24 -4.24 -21.55
C GLU A 127 14.83 -4.78 -20.17
N GLN A 128 15.46 -5.87 -19.72
CA GLN A 128 15.23 -6.44 -18.41
C GLN A 128 15.64 -5.48 -17.29
N GLU A 129 16.82 -4.86 -17.39
CA GLU A 129 17.28 -3.85 -16.43
C GLU A 129 16.39 -2.60 -16.45
N ALA A 130 15.94 -2.15 -17.63
CA ALA A 130 14.99 -1.05 -17.74
C ALA A 130 13.68 -1.38 -17.01
N THR A 131 13.19 -2.61 -17.16
CA THR A 131 12.00 -3.12 -16.47
C THR A 131 12.22 -3.16 -14.95
N ASP A 132 13.35 -3.68 -14.47
CA ASP A 132 13.64 -3.75 -13.04
C ASP A 132 13.81 -2.36 -12.39
N ARG A 133 14.37 -1.37 -13.11
CA ARG A 133 14.42 0.03 -12.65
C ARG A 133 13.03 0.66 -12.54
N LYS A 134 12.15 0.38 -13.51
CA LYS A 134 10.75 0.80 -13.46
C LYS A 134 10.04 0.23 -12.23
N LYS A 135 10.19 -1.08 -11.97
CA LYS A 135 9.65 -1.73 -10.75
C LYS A 135 10.19 -1.12 -9.47
N LEU A 136 11.49 -0.85 -9.45
CA LEU A 136 12.14 -0.23 -8.29
C LEU A 136 11.56 1.16 -8.00
N SER A 137 11.32 1.97 -9.03
CA SER A 137 10.69 3.28 -8.89
C SER A 137 9.26 3.17 -8.34
N TYR A 138 8.44 2.27 -8.89
CA TYR A 138 7.10 2.00 -8.34
C TYR A 138 7.17 1.53 -6.89
N SER A 139 8.09 0.64 -6.57
CA SER A 139 8.24 0.12 -5.22
C SER A 139 8.62 1.23 -4.23
N PHE A 140 9.53 2.15 -4.61
CA PHE A 140 9.86 3.32 -3.80
C PHE A 140 8.67 4.23 -3.59
N TYR A 141 7.95 4.56 -4.66
CA TYR A 141 6.72 5.35 -4.57
C TYR A 141 5.73 4.70 -3.61
N ILE A 142 5.46 3.40 -3.78
CA ILE A 142 4.53 2.64 -2.92
C ILE A 142 4.94 2.71 -1.46
N VAL A 143 6.21 2.38 -1.15
CA VAL A 143 6.71 2.33 0.23
C VAL A 143 6.67 3.71 0.88
N ASP A 144 7.15 4.74 0.17
CA ASP A 144 7.23 6.10 0.70
C ASP A 144 5.84 6.72 0.90
N GLN A 145 4.90 6.46 -0.01
CA GLN A 145 3.49 6.88 0.18
C GLN A 145 2.85 6.16 1.36
N VAL A 146 2.97 4.82 1.46
CA VAL A 146 2.44 4.08 2.60
C VAL A 146 3.06 4.56 3.90
N PHE A 147 4.37 4.78 3.92
CA PHE A 147 5.06 5.31 5.07
C PHE A 147 4.55 6.70 5.47
N SER A 148 4.40 7.62 4.50
CA SER A 148 3.81 8.94 4.71
C SER A 148 2.41 8.86 5.32
N LEU A 149 1.56 7.95 4.82
CA LEU A 149 0.21 7.74 5.32
C LEU A 149 0.16 7.20 6.75
N ILE A 150 1.08 6.30 7.10
CA ILE A 150 1.14 5.68 8.42
C ILE A 150 1.73 6.62 9.46
N SER A 151 2.79 7.34 9.10
CA SER A 151 3.56 8.19 10.02
C SER A 151 3.01 9.62 10.14
N GLY A 152 2.22 10.06 9.15
CA GLY A 152 1.84 11.47 9.01
C GLY A 152 2.96 12.35 8.45
N TYR A 153 4.15 11.79 8.18
CA TYR A 153 5.21 12.54 7.51
C TYR A 153 4.86 12.77 6.04
N ARG A 154 5.50 13.76 5.43
CA ARG A 154 5.38 13.99 4.00
C ARG A 154 6.17 12.94 3.23
N ALA A 155 5.57 12.38 2.19
CA ALA A 155 6.27 11.55 1.22
C ALA A 155 7.47 12.31 0.64
N THR A 156 8.64 11.69 0.65
CA THR A 156 9.89 12.22 0.10
C THR A 156 9.96 12.00 -1.41
N PHE A 157 9.51 10.82 -1.86
CA PHE A 157 9.51 10.42 -3.25
C PHE A 157 8.23 10.93 -3.92
N SER A 158 8.29 12.18 -4.41
CA SER A 158 7.30 12.68 -5.36
C SER A 158 7.56 11.99 -6.69
N GLY A 159 6.89 10.87 -6.94
CA GLY A 159 6.74 10.41 -8.32
C GLY A 159 6.07 11.56 -9.07
N ASN A 160 6.79 12.23 -9.98
CA ASN A 160 6.18 13.03 -11.05
C ASN A 160 5.54 12.04 -12.03
N LEU A 161 4.66 11.19 -11.51
CA LEU A 161 3.70 10.47 -12.29
C LEU A 161 2.70 11.52 -12.71
N ASP A 162 2.73 11.89 -13.98
CA ASP A 162 1.72 12.75 -14.57
C ASP A 162 0.42 11.93 -14.78
N TRP A 163 -0.06 11.31 -13.70
CA TRP A 163 -1.40 10.71 -13.61
C TRP A 163 -2.50 11.77 -13.80
N GLY A 164 -2.14 13.05 -13.78
CA GLY A 164 -3.06 14.19 -13.88
C GLY A 164 -3.83 14.23 -15.19
N SER A 165 -3.38 13.52 -16.23
CA SER A 165 -4.24 13.27 -17.37
C SER A 165 -5.16 12.08 -17.06
N ALA A 166 -6.48 12.32 -17.07
CA ALA A 166 -7.49 11.26 -17.13
C ALA A 166 -7.19 10.22 -18.24
N ILE A 167 -6.38 10.61 -19.24
CA ILE A 167 -5.85 9.79 -20.32
C ILE A 167 -4.94 8.66 -19.81
N GLU A 168 -4.02 8.94 -18.88
CA GLU A 168 -3.10 7.92 -18.33
C GLU A 168 -3.79 6.98 -17.35
N LEU A 169 -4.71 7.50 -16.53
CA LEU A 169 -5.61 6.67 -15.72
C LEU A 169 -6.39 5.71 -16.64
N ALA A 170 -7.01 6.23 -17.70
CA ALA A 170 -7.72 5.42 -18.70
C ALA A 170 -6.79 4.47 -19.48
N ARG A 171 -5.51 4.81 -19.65
CA ARG A 171 -4.52 3.92 -20.28
C ARG A 171 -4.15 2.78 -19.36
N LEU A 172 -3.89 3.03 -18.07
CA LEU A 172 -3.68 1.98 -17.07
C LEU A 172 -4.91 1.11 -16.93
N GLN A 173 -6.10 1.68 -16.87
CA GLN A 173 -7.34 0.91 -16.80
C GLN A 173 -7.49 0.00 -18.02
N ARG A 174 -7.18 0.50 -19.22
CA ARG A 174 -7.15 -0.31 -20.45
C ARG A 174 -6.04 -1.35 -20.42
N GLN A 175 -4.88 -1.05 -19.86
CA GLN A 175 -3.78 -1.99 -19.71
C GLN A 175 -4.14 -3.11 -18.74
N LEU A 176 -4.61 -2.76 -17.54
CA LEU A 176 -5.08 -3.70 -16.53
C LEU A 176 -6.23 -4.56 -17.06
N ALA A 177 -7.21 -3.97 -17.74
CA ALA A 177 -8.31 -4.72 -18.36
C ALA A 177 -7.81 -5.68 -19.46
N ARG A 178 -6.78 -5.30 -20.23
CA ARG A 178 -6.12 -6.20 -21.20
C ARG A 178 -5.37 -7.31 -20.47
N ASP A 179 -4.57 -6.98 -19.47
CA ASP A 179 -3.76 -7.92 -18.70
C ASP A 179 -4.63 -8.93 -17.94
N VAL A 180 -5.73 -8.50 -17.33
CA VAL A 180 -6.72 -9.38 -16.69
C VAL A 180 -7.37 -10.33 -17.71
N LYS A 181 -7.67 -9.85 -18.93
CA LYS A 181 -8.22 -10.68 -20.00
C LYS A 181 -7.21 -11.69 -20.55
N THR A 182 -5.93 -11.32 -20.64
CA THR A 182 -4.86 -12.16 -21.18
C THR A 182 -4.21 -13.07 -20.12
N ALA A 183 -4.38 -12.77 -18.83
CA ALA A 183 -3.84 -13.52 -17.68
C ALA A 183 -4.34 -14.96 -17.55
N LYS A 184 -5.15 -15.48 -18.48
CA LYS A 184 -5.27 -16.94 -18.70
C LYS A 184 -3.91 -17.60 -19.02
N CYS A 185 -2.86 -16.82 -19.31
CA CYS A 185 -1.54 -17.30 -19.73
C CYS A 185 -0.40 -16.77 -18.82
N GLY A 186 -0.22 -17.34 -17.62
CA GLY A 186 1.05 -17.33 -16.87
C GLY A 186 1.24 -16.30 -15.74
N THR A 187 2.08 -16.69 -14.75
CA THR A 187 2.29 -16.06 -13.43
C THR A 187 3.12 -14.76 -13.44
N LEU A 188 3.93 -14.50 -14.49
CA LEU A 188 4.89 -13.39 -14.55
C LEU A 188 4.29 -12.06 -15.07
N SER A 189 3.27 -12.10 -15.93
CA SER A 189 2.53 -10.91 -16.38
C SER A 189 1.71 -10.28 -15.25
N LEU A 190 1.25 -11.11 -14.31
CA LEU A 190 0.45 -10.73 -13.15
C LEU A 190 1.21 -9.89 -12.11
N TRP A 191 2.53 -10.03 -12.00
CA TRP A 191 3.32 -9.22 -11.06
C TRP A 191 3.46 -7.76 -11.50
N HIS A 192 3.67 -7.54 -12.79
CA HIS A 192 3.76 -6.20 -13.36
C HIS A 192 2.44 -5.45 -13.22
N SER A 193 1.31 -6.11 -13.46
CA SER A 193 -0.01 -5.51 -13.25
C SER A 193 -0.30 -5.22 -11.78
N GLY A 194 0.22 -6.02 -10.84
CA GLY A 194 0.07 -5.80 -9.40
C GLY A 194 0.71 -4.50 -8.91
N GLU A 195 1.94 -4.19 -9.30
CA GLU A 195 2.62 -2.94 -8.90
C GLU A 195 1.91 -1.70 -9.47
N HIS A 196 1.50 -1.77 -10.74
CA HIS A 196 0.71 -0.71 -11.37
C HIS A 196 -0.62 -0.49 -10.66
N LEU A 197 -1.31 -1.57 -10.28
CA LEU A 197 -2.55 -1.48 -9.52
C LEU A 197 -2.32 -0.84 -8.15
N VAL A 198 -1.31 -1.28 -7.40
CA VAL A 198 -0.99 -0.72 -6.07
C VAL A 198 -0.62 0.76 -6.18
N ALA A 199 0.18 1.15 -7.18
CA ALA A 199 0.55 2.54 -7.41
C ALA A 199 -0.67 3.41 -7.75
N ALA A 200 -1.54 2.95 -8.64
CA ALA A 200 -2.78 3.66 -8.98
C ALA A 200 -3.71 3.84 -7.77
N VAL A 201 -3.86 2.78 -6.97
CA VAL A 201 -4.67 2.80 -5.76
C VAL A 201 -4.10 3.75 -4.70
N LEU A 202 -2.78 3.77 -4.52
CA LEU A 202 -2.13 4.70 -3.59
C LEU A 202 -2.27 6.15 -4.05
N LYS A 203 -2.26 6.41 -5.36
CA LYS A 203 -2.54 7.74 -5.89
C LYS A 203 -3.96 8.19 -5.55
N ILE A 204 -4.97 7.33 -5.77
CA ILE A 204 -6.37 7.60 -5.39
C ILE A 204 -6.46 7.90 -3.90
N LEU A 205 -5.80 7.09 -3.07
CA LEU A 205 -5.77 7.31 -1.63
C LEU A 205 -5.15 8.64 -1.25
N GLN A 206 -4.07 9.05 -1.91
CA GLN A 206 -3.44 10.35 -1.70
C GLN A 206 -4.40 11.48 -2.06
N GLU A 207 -5.07 11.41 -3.21
CA GLU A 207 -6.05 12.43 -3.63
C GLU A 207 -7.25 12.50 -2.68
N VAL A 208 -7.77 11.37 -2.23
CA VAL A 208 -8.85 11.31 -1.22
C VAL A 208 -8.40 11.90 0.10
N ARG A 209 -7.17 11.63 0.54
CA ARG A 209 -6.60 12.22 1.76
C ARG A 209 -6.49 13.74 1.63
N ASP A 210 -5.90 14.23 0.55
CA ASP A 210 -5.67 15.67 0.35
C ASP A 210 -7.02 16.42 0.22
N PHE A 211 -8.01 15.81 -0.44
CA PHE A 211 -9.40 16.28 -0.44
C PHE A 211 -10.00 16.30 0.98
N ALA A 212 -9.85 15.22 1.74
CA ALA A 212 -10.36 15.11 3.11
C ALA A 212 -9.76 16.19 4.03
N LEU A 213 -8.45 16.42 3.95
CA LEU A 213 -7.76 17.47 4.70
C LEU A 213 -8.31 18.85 4.35
N THR A 214 -8.49 19.14 3.06
CA THR A 214 -9.10 20.40 2.59
C THR A 214 -10.51 20.60 3.17
N VAL A 215 -11.34 19.55 3.18
CA VAL A 215 -12.69 19.60 3.77
C VAL A 215 -12.63 19.80 5.29
N CYS A 216 -11.67 19.19 5.98
CA CYS A 216 -11.46 19.38 7.41
C CYS A 216 -11.03 20.82 7.74
N GLU A 217 -10.11 21.40 6.98
CA GLU A 217 -9.60 22.77 7.17
C GLU A 217 -10.68 23.82 6.88
N THR A 218 -11.45 23.64 5.81
CA THR A 218 -12.49 24.60 5.40
C THR A 218 -13.83 24.40 6.11
N GLY A 219 -14.04 23.23 6.73
CA GLY A 219 -15.31 22.81 7.32
C GLY A 219 -16.44 22.60 6.30
N LYS A 220 -16.18 22.75 5.00
CA LYS A 220 -17.20 22.68 3.94
C LYS A 220 -16.74 21.81 2.78
N CYS A 221 -17.62 20.93 2.32
CA CYS A 221 -17.40 20.17 1.10
C CYS A 221 -17.85 21.00 -0.13
N THR A 222 -17.12 22.07 -0.45
CA THR A 222 -17.53 23.02 -1.50
C THR A 222 -17.31 22.51 -2.92
N ASP A 223 -16.33 21.63 -3.13
CA ASP A 223 -16.00 21.12 -4.46
C ASP A 223 -16.74 19.81 -4.78
N LYS A 224 -18.01 19.95 -5.17
CA LYS A 224 -18.83 18.81 -5.65
C LYS A 224 -18.24 18.14 -6.89
N ARG A 225 -17.48 18.87 -7.71
CA ARG A 225 -16.88 18.34 -8.94
C ARG A 225 -15.72 17.41 -8.60
N ALA A 226 -14.81 17.84 -7.72
CA ALA A 226 -13.71 17.00 -7.25
C ALA A 226 -14.23 15.74 -6.55
N TYR A 227 -15.27 15.85 -5.70
CA TYR A 227 -15.94 14.71 -5.10
C TYR A 227 -16.46 13.71 -6.15
N GLY A 228 -17.20 14.20 -7.15
CA GLY A 228 -17.76 13.36 -8.21
C GLY A 228 -16.67 12.62 -8.99
N LEU A 229 -15.60 13.33 -9.37
CA LEU A 229 -14.45 12.73 -10.08
C LEU A 229 -13.77 11.63 -9.26
N LEU A 230 -13.47 11.89 -7.98
CA LEU A 230 -12.84 10.90 -7.09
C LEU A 230 -13.74 9.68 -6.89
N ARG A 231 -15.03 9.89 -6.68
CA ARG A 231 -16.01 8.81 -6.54
C ARG A 231 -16.06 7.96 -7.79
N ASP A 232 -16.15 8.59 -8.97
CA ASP A 232 -16.24 7.88 -10.24
C ASP A 232 -14.93 7.12 -10.54
N HIS A 233 -13.77 7.68 -10.18
CA HIS A 233 -12.48 6.96 -10.22
C HIS A 233 -12.48 5.73 -9.31
N ILE A 234 -12.87 5.86 -8.04
CA ILE A 234 -12.93 4.73 -7.10
C ILE A 234 -13.84 3.62 -7.64
N CYS A 235 -15.05 3.97 -8.09
CA CYS A 235 -16.01 3.01 -8.67
C CYS A 235 -15.45 2.33 -9.92
N SER A 236 -14.79 3.10 -10.81
CA SER A 236 -14.18 2.57 -12.01
C SER A 236 -13.07 1.56 -11.69
N TYR A 237 -12.22 1.83 -10.70
CA TYR A 237 -11.19 0.87 -10.29
C TYR A 237 -11.76 -0.37 -9.60
N ILE A 238 -12.77 -0.23 -8.75
CA ILE A 238 -13.41 -1.38 -8.10
C ILE A 238 -13.98 -2.35 -9.14
N THR A 239 -14.55 -1.86 -10.24
CA THR A 239 -15.09 -2.73 -11.31
C THR A 239 -14.02 -3.38 -12.18
N LEU A 240 -12.80 -2.83 -12.19
CA LEU A 240 -11.67 -3.38 -12.94
C LEU A 240 -10.89 -4.45 -12.18
N ILE A 241 -10.94 -4.41 -10.84
CA ILE A 241 -10.24 -5.39 -10.02
C ILE A 241 -11.05 -6.67 -9.99
N PRO A 242 -10.45 -7.84 -10.32
CA PRO A 242 -11.14 -9.12 -10.23
C PRO A 242 -11.76 -9.32 -8.84
N PRO A 243 -12.99 -9.84 -8.77
CA PRO A 243 -13.62 -10.08 -7.48
C PRO A 243 -12.89 -11.21 -6.74
N LEU A 244 -12.71 -11.07 -5.43
CA LEU A 244 -11.92 -12.01 -4.62
C LEU A 244 -12.40 -13.47 -4.68
N HIS A 245 -13.65 -13.73 -5.06
CA HIS A 245 -14.21 -15.09 -5.10
C HIS A 245 -13.79 -15.88 -6.34
N GLU A 246 -13.39 -15.21 -7.43
CA GLU A 246 -12.88 -15.87 -8.64
C GLU A 246 -11.43 -16.33 -8.48
N ALA A 247 -10.71 -15.86 -7.44
CA ALA A 247 -9.33 -16.28 -7.14
C ALA A 247 -9.19 -17.71 -6.59
N ARG A 248 -10.30 -18.46 -6.44
CA ARG A 248 -10.34 -19.83 -5.88
C ARG A 248 -9.61 -20.88 -6.72
N SER A 249 -9.24 -20.61 -7.96
CA SER A 249 -8.59 -21.58 -8.85
C SER A 249 -7.06 -21.65 -8.70
N LEU A 250 -6.45 -20.85 -7.83
CA LEU A 250 -4.99 -20.84 -7.63
C LEU A 250 -4.61 -21.78 -6.48
N GLN A 251 -3.74 -22.76 -6.72
CA GLN A 251 -3.21 -23.70 -5.72
C GLN A 251 -2.57 -22.96 -4.55
N PRO A 252 -2.68 -23.41 -3.28
CA PRO A 252 -2.29 -22.66 -2.08
C PRO A 252 -0.94 -21.92 -2.17
N TRP A 253 0.11 -22.54 -2.73
CA TRP A 253 1.42 -21.90 -2.88
C TRP A 253 1.51 -20.91 -4.07
N GLU A 254 0.68 -21.06 -5.10
CA GLU A 254 0.48 -20.08 -6.18
C GLU A 254 -0.44 -18.93 -5.73
N THR A 255 -1.39 -19.19 -4.83
CA THR A 255 -2.31 -18.21 -4.22
C THR A 255 -1.57 -17.24 -3.29
N PHE A 256 -0.42 -17.61 -2.73
CA PHE A 256 0.40 -16.72 -1.89
C PHE A 256 1.35 -15.81 -2.67
N GLY A 257 1.29 -15.87 -4.01
CA GLY A 257 1.94 -14.90 -4.88
C GLY A 257 1.42 -13.47 -4.67
N VAL A 258 2.27 -12.51 -5.03
CA VAL A 258 2.05 -11.06 -4.88
C VAL A 258 0.73 -10.57 -5.51
N PHE A 259 0.19 -11.26 -6.51
CA PHE A 259 -1.07 -10.89 -7.18
C PHE A 259 -2.29 -10.85 -6.24
N ASN A 260 -2.43 -11.82 -5.34
CA ASN A 260 -3.54 -11.79 -4.36
C ASN A 260 -3.33 -10.71 -3.32
N SER A 261 -2.09 -10.44 -2.91
CA SER A 261 -1.81 -9.36 -1.96
C SER A 261 -2.08 -7.97 -2.55
N ALA A 262 -1.74 -7.74 -3.82
CA ALA A 262 -1.98 -6.49 -4.53
C ALA A 262 -3.49 -6.26 -4.78
N THR A 263 -4.21 -7.28 -5.23
CA THR A 263 -5.67 -7.23 -5.43
C THR A 263 -6.39 -6.99 -4.10
N LEU A 264 -5.97 -7.69 -3.04
CA LEU A 264 -6.53 -7.53 -1.70
C LEU A 264 -6.26 -6.11 -1.16
N PHE A 265 -5.02 -5.65 -1.29
CA PHE A 265 -4.62 -4.29 -0.95
C PHE A 265 -5.47 -3.27 -1.70
N ALA A 266 -5.69 -3.48 -3.01
CA ALA A 266 -6.47 -2.62 -3.86
C ALA A 266 -7.93 -2.54 -3.40
N HIS A 267 -8.59 -3.67 -3.18
CA HIS A 267 -9.96 -3.72 -2.67
C HIS A 267 -10.08 -2.98 -1.33
N ILE A 268 -9.22 -3.30 -0.36
CA ILE A 268 -9.29 -2.69 0.98
C ILE A 268 -9.07 -1.17 0.91
N THR A 269 -8.07 -0.75 0.13
CA THR A 269 -7.75 0.67 0.01
C THR A 269 -8.85 1.42 -0.72
N LEU A 270 -9.40 0.90 -1.83
CA LEU A 270 -10.47 1.56 -2.58
C LEU A 270 -11.78 1.62 -1.80
N TYR A 271 -12.17 0.54 -1.11
CA TYR A 271 -13.34 0.59 -0.22
C TYR A 271 -13.10 1.53 0.96
N GLY A 272 -11.89 1.57 1.52
CA GLY A 272 -11.49 2.56 2.53
C GLY A 272 -11.57 3.99 2.01
N CYS A 273 -11.09 4.25 0.79
CA CYS A 273 -11.19 5.55 0.12
C CYS A 273 -12.65 5.96 -0.09
N GLY A 274 -13.49 5.05 -0.61
CA GLY A 274 -14.92 5.28 -0.79
C GLY A 274 -15.59 5.58 0.55
N LEU A 275 -15.23 4.84 1.59
CA LEU A 275 -15.75 5.05 2.94
C LEU A 275 -15.40 6.44 3.48
N ILE A 276 -14.13 6.87 3.35
CA ILE A 276 -13.68 8.21 3.72
C ILE A 276 -14.44 9.28 2.93
N LEU A 277 -14.45 9.16 1.60
CA LEU A 277 -15.02 10.14 0.70
C LEU A 277 -16.53 10.32 0.93
N ASN A 278 -17.28 9.22 0.99
CA ASN A 278 -18.73 9.25 1.21
C ASN A 278 -19.06 9.74 2.64
N SER A 279 -18.21 9.48 3.63
CA SER A 279 -18.40 9.99 5.01
C SER A 279 -18.28 11.51 5.09
N LEU A 280 -17.49 12.13 4.22
CA LEU A 280 -17.40 13.59 4.15
C LEU A 280 -18.70 14.22 3.62
N GLN A 281 -19.46 13.51 2.78
CA GLN A 281 -20.73 13.97 2.22
C GLN A 281 -21.97 13.48 2.98
N ALA A 282 -21.88 12.43 3.80
CA ALA A 282 -23.03 11.84 4.50
C ALA A 282 -23.80 12.82 5.41
N GLY A 283 -23.16 13.91 5.86
CA GLY A 283 -23.84 14.97 6.62
C GLY A 283 -24.71 15.90 5.76
N VAL A 284 -24.56 15.86 4.45
CA VAL A 284 -25.22 16.73 3.47
C VAL A 284 -26.17 15.94 2.56
N ASP A 285 -25.86 14.67 2.30
CA ASP A 285 -26.56 13.83 1.33
C ASP A 285 -26.87 12.43 1.91
N VAL A 286 -28.14 12.05 1.86
CA VAL A 286 -28.62 10.73 2.31
C VAL A 286 -28.07 9.61 1.42
N GLU A 287 -27.88 9.87 0.13
CA GLU A 287 -27.31 8.89 -0.81
C GLU A 287 -25.87 8.55 -0.43
N ALA A 288 -25.07 9.55 -0.06
CA ALA A 288 -23.71 9.36 0.45
C ALA A 288 -23.72 8.48 1.72
N GLY A 289 -24.73 8.61 2.58
CA GLY A 289 -24.96 7.68 3.68
C GLY A 289 -25.15 6.23 3.21
N HIS A 290 -26.04 5.96 2.26
CA HIS A 290 -26.16 4.60 1.73
C HIS A 290 -24.86 4.07 1.11
N GLN A 291 -24.06 4.94 0.48
CA GLN A 291 -22.78 4.57 -0.11
C GLN A 291 -21.71 4.23 0.96
N VAL A 292 -21.66 4.95 2.09
CA VAL A 292 -20.78 4.58 3.23
C VAL A 292 -21.14 3.19 3.74
N LEU A 293 -22.42 2.86 3.93
CA LEU A 293 -22.84 1.50 4.31
C LEU A 293 -22.42 0.45 3.28
N GLY A 294 -22.60 0.74 1.99
CA GLY A 294 -22.16 -0.13 0.90
C GLY A 294 -20.65 -0.42 0.94
N CYS A 295 -19.82 0.63 1.07
CA CYS A 295 -18.37 0.49 1.20
C CYS A 295 -17.97 -0.29 2.47
N THR A 296 -18.66 -0.04 3.59
CA THR A 296 -18.41 -0.73 4.87
C THR A 296 -18.67 -2.22 4.75
N ARG A 297 -19.82 -2.61 4.19
CA ARG A 297 -20.20 -4.01 4.00
C ARG A 297 -19.29 -4.72 3.00
N ALA A 298 -18.91 -4.05 1.91
CA ALA A 298 -17.95 -4.59 0.95
C ALA A 298 -16.57 -4.83 1.60
N LEU A 299 -16.11 -3.88 2.44
CA LEU A 299 -14.90 -4.05 3.21
C LEU A 299 -15.01 -5.22 4.19
N LEU A 300 -16.11 -5.33 4.94
CA LEU A 300 -16.36 -6.45 5.84
C LEU A 300 -16.36 -7.81 5.12
N ASP A 301 -16.96 -7.90 3.93
CA ASP A 301 -16.90 -9.11 3.10
C ASP A 301 -15.45 -9.47 2.74
N VAL A 302 -14.65 -8.50 2.29
CA VAL A 302 -13.22 -8.70 2.02
C VAL A 302 -12.47 -9.19 3.27
N LEU A 303 -12.68 -8.54 4.42
CA LEU A 303 -12.01 -8.88 5.67
C LEU A 303 -12.43 -10.27 6.18
N SER A 304 -13.70 -10.65 6.02
CA SER A 304 -14.22 -11.98 6.38
C SER A 304 -13.52 -13.08 5.57
N LYS A 305 -13.28 -12.84 4.28
CA LYS A 305 -12.53 -13.76 3.40
C LYS A 305 -11.07 -13.88 3.82
N ILE A 306 -10.43 -12.78 4.19
CA ILE A 306 -9.07 -12.81 4.76
C ILE A 306 -9.04 -13.66 6.03
N ARG A 307 -10.05 -13.49 6.90
CA ARG A 307 -10.15 -14.25 8.15
C ARG A 307 -10.33 -15.75 7.87
N GLN A 308 -11.15 -16.10 6.88
CA GLN A 308 -11.31 -17.48 6.44
C GLN A 308 -10.00 -18.06 5.90
N LEU A 309 -9.30 -17.34 5.01
CA LEU A 309 -8.01 -17.75 4.47
C LEU A 309 -6.97 -17.92 5.58
N ARG A 310 -6.94 -17.00 6.56
CA ARG A 310 -6.07 -17.10 7.73
C ARG A 310 -6.33 -18.37 8.53
N ARG A 311 -7.59 -18.71 8.79
CA ARG A 311 -7.96 -19.94 9.53
C ARG A 311 -7.57 -21.21 8.78
N LEU A 312 -7.72 -21.23 7.46
CA LEU A 312 -7.45 -22.41 6.63
C LEU A 312 -5.96 -22.60 6.33
N HIS A 313 -5.19 -21.51 6.20
CA HIS A 313 -3.82 -21.56 5.67
C HIS A 313 -2.77 -20.82 6.50
N GLY A 314 -3.12 -20.31 7.69
CA GLY A 314 -2.18 -19.59 8.57
C GLY A 314 -1.73 -18.21 8.05
N VAL A 315 -2.47 -17.65 7.08
CA VAL A 315 -2.11 -16.39 6.39
C VAL A 315 -2.13 -15.21 7.33
N ARG A 316 -0.99 -14.56 7.51
CA ARG A 316 -0.90 -13.28 8.22
C ARG A 316 -1.23 -12.15 7.24
N ALA A 317 -2.31 -11.43 7.49
CA ALA A 317 -2.65 -10.25 6.70
C ALA A 317 -1.65 -9.13 6.99
N GLY A 318 -1.31 -8.33 5.97
CA GLY A 318 -0.45 -7.16 6.13
C GLY A 318 -1.08 -6.08 7.00
N LEU A 319 -0.25 -5.13 7.44
CA LEU A 319 -0.62 -4.06 8.36
C LEU A 319 -1.44 -2.92 7.70
N ILE A 320 -1.24 -2.69 6.40
CA ILE A 320 -1.80 -1.54 5.69
C ILE A 320 -3.34 -1.50 5.69
N PRO A 321 -4.06 -2.63 5.47
CA PRO A 321 -5.50 -2.70 5.64
C PRO A 321 -6.04 -2.07 6.92
N VAL A 322 -5.30 -2.24 8.01
CA VAL A 322 -5.76 -1.90 9.35
C VAL A 322 -5.75 -0.39 9.56
N VAL A 323 -4.74 0.30 9.01
CA VAL A 323 -4.63 1.77 9.10
C VAL A 323 -5.78 2.45 8.35
N HIS A 324 -6.19 1.91 7.19
CA HIS A 324 -7.33 2.46 6.44
C HIS A 324 -8.66 2.27 7.17
N VAL A 325 -8.91 1.07 7.71
CA VAL A 325 -10.13 0.79 8.50
C VAL A 325 -10.19 1.71 9.72
N THR A 326 -9.06 1.86 10.42
CA THR A 326 -8.90 2.72 11.61
C THR A 326 -9.25 4.19 11.29
N ASN A 327 -8.68 4.75 10.21
CA ASN A 327 -8.94 6.13 9.81
C ASN A 327 -10.39 6.34 9.35
N ALA A 328 -10.95 5.39 8.61
CA ALA A 328 -12.33 5.48 8.18
C ALA A 328 -13.29 5.43 9.38
N ALA A 329 -13.05 4.54 10.36
CA ALA A 329 -13.84 4.46 11.58
C ALA A 329 -13.82 5.77 12.39
N ARG A 330 -12.66 6.46 12.46
CA ARG A 330 -12.55 7.79 13.09
C ARG A 330 -13.42 8.84 12.42
N ILE A 331 -13.35 8.91 11.09
CA ILE A 331 -14.09 9.91 10.31
C ILE A 331 -15.60 9.67 10.45
N ILE A 332 -16.03 8.42 10.38
CA ILE A 332 -17.45 8.06 10.58
C ILE A 332 -17.90 8.45 11.98
N ALA A 333 -17.17 8.06 13.03
CA ALA A 333 -17.52 8.37 14.41
C ALA A 333 -17.62 9.89 14.67
N HIS A 334 -16.72 10.68 14.10
CA HIS A 334 -16.78 12.15 14.19
C HIS A 334 -18.01 12.73 13.47
N ARG A 335 -18.39 12.18 12.30
CA ARG A 335 -19.53 12.69 11.53
C ARG A 335 -20.87 12.28 12.11
N LEU A 336 -21.00 11.08 12.67
CA LEU A 336 -22.21 10.64 13.35
C LEU A 336 -22.62 11.61 14.48
N GLN A 337 -21.66 12.19 15.20
CA GLN A 337 -21.93 13.22 16.22
C GLN A 337 -22.52 14.52 15.67
N SER A 338 -22.17 14.88 14.43
CA SER A 338 -22.63 16.13 13.80
C SER A 338 -24.03 16.02 13.16
N SER A 339 -24.55 14.81 13.03
CA SER A 339 -25.80 14.53 12.32
C SER A 339 -27.02 14.61 13.26
N LYS A 340 -27.91 15.58 13.04
CA LYS A 340 -29.10 15.83 13.91
C LYS A 340 -30.44 15.32 13.34
N THR A 341 -30.46 14.66 12.19
CA THR A 341 -31.72 14.31 11.51
C THR A 341 -32.22 12.91 11.85
N ARG A 342 -33.53 12.75 12.03
CA ARG A 342 -34.19 11.50 12.43
C ARG A 342 -34.03 10.36 11.42
N ALA A 343 -33.99 10.68 10.12
CA ALA A 343 -33.70 9.71 9.05
C ALA A 343 -32.29 9.11 9.19
N ASN A 344 -31.35 9.86 9.76
CA ASN A 344 -30.00 9.39 9.98
C ASN A 344 -29.91 8.41 11.15
N MET A 345 -30.84 8.40 12.11
CA MET A 345 -30.76 7.49 13.28
C MET A 345 -30.83 6.00 12.93
N LYS A 346 -31.69 5.59 11.99
CA LYS A 346 -31.75 4.18 11.55
C LYS A 346 -30.43 3.79 10.88
N LEU A 347 -29.93 4.67 10.00
CA LEU A 347 -28.65 4.52 9.34
C LEU A 347 -27.51 4.43 10.38
N CYS A 348 -27.52 5.29 11.41
CA CYS A 348 -26.58 5.29 12.53
C CYS A 348 -26.56 3.94 13.25
N THR A 349 -27.71 3.31 13.45
CA THR A 349 -27.79 2.01 14.14
C THR A 349 -27.12 0.91 13.30
N GLU A 350 -27.43 0.85 12.00
CA GLU A 350 -26.77 -0.09 11.08
C GLU A 350 -25.26 0.18 11.00
N TYR A 351 -24.83 1.45 11.01
CA TYR A 351 -23.41 1.80 11.07
C TYR A 351 -22.71 1.33 12.33
N CYS A 352 -23.35 1.48 13.49
CA CYS A 352 -22.75 1.07 14.76
C CYS A 352 -22.41 -0.41 14.72
N GLN A 353 -23.35 -1.24 14.24
CA GLN A 353 -23.16 -2.68 14.11
C GLN A 353 -22.01 -3.02 13.15
N ASP A 354 -22.00 -2.42 11.95
CA ASP A 354 -20.94 -2.69 10.96
C ASP A 354 -19.57 -2.18 11.46
N LEU A 355 -19.54 -1.06 12.19
CA LEU A 355 -18.32 -0.52 12.82
C LEU A 355 -17.80 -1.40 13.94
N GLU A 356 -18.67 -1.96 14.79
CA GLU A 356 -18.25 -2.89 15.84
C GLU A 356 -17.57 -4.12 15.24
N ILE A 357 -18.13 -4.69 14.16
CA ILE A 357 -17.51 -5.82 13.45
C ILE A 357 -16.16 -5.42 12.85
N LEU A 358 -16.05 -4.22 12.27
CA LEU A 358 -14.77 -3.70 11.77
C LEU A 358 -13.75 -3.53 12.90
N LEU A 359 -14.15 -3.01 14.05
CA LEU A 359 -13.28 -2.82 15.20
C LEU A 359 -12.81 -4.16 15.78
N ASP A 360 -13.68 -5.16 15.85
CA ASP A 360 -13.31 -6.50 16.28
C ASP A 360 -12.28 -7.14 15.32
N TYR A 361 -12.41 -6.89 14.01
CA TYR A 361 -11.41 -7.32 13.03
C TYR A 361 -10.08 -6.58 13.20
N VAL A 362 -10.16 -5.28 13.46
CA VAL A 362 -8.99 -4.42 13.72
C VAL A 362 -8.25 -4.95 14.96
N ASP A 363 -8.95 -5.22 16.05
CA ASP A 363 -8.40 -5.80 17.29
C ASP A 363 -7.77 -7.18 17.05
N GLU A 364 -8.47 -8.07 16.36
CA GLU A 364 -7.93 -9.39 15.98
C GLU A 364 -6.65 -9.24 15.16
N THR A 365 -6.60 -8.30 14.22
CA THR A 365 -5.42 -8.12 13.39
C THR A 365 -4.27 -7.47 14.16
N TYR A 366 -4.53 -6.50 15.02
CA TYR A 366 -3.50 -5.88 15.85
C TYR A 366 -2.97 -6.79 16.95
N SER A 367 -3.75 -7.78 17.41
CA SER A 367 -3.25 -8.83 18.30
C SER A 367 -2.08 -9.64 17.69
N LEU A 368 -2.00 -9.69 16.34
CA LEU A 368 -0.89 -10.31 15.62
C LEU A 368 0.36 -9.43 15.54
N TYR A 369 0.22 -8.15 15.89
CA TYR A 369 1.27 -7.14 15.83
C TYR A 369 1.34 -6.39 17.17
N PRO A 370 1.94 -6.98 18.22
CA PRO A 370 1.91 -6.41 19.58
C PRO A 370 2.41 -4.97 19.66
N ALA A 371 3.40 -4.59 18.83
CA ALA A 371 3.89 -3.22 18.73
C ALA A 371 2.79 -2.19 18.42
N TRP A 372 1.71 -2.62 17.77
CA TRP A 372 0.58 -1.81 17.32
C TRP A 372 -0.67 -1.92 18.20
N ALA A 373 -0.65 -2.68 19.29
CA ALA A 373 -1.85 -2.95 20.08
C ALA A 373 -2.42 -1.74 20.86
N GLU A 374 -1.64 -0.66 21.09
CA GLU A 374 -2.10 0.47 21.91
C GLU A 374 -3.03 1.45 21.18
N ALA A 375 -2.74 1.77 19.92
CA ALA A 375 -3.55 2.72 19.13
C ALA A 375 -5.02 2.28 18.90
N PRO A 376 -5.31 1.00 18.63
CA PRO A 376 -6.65 0.48 18.36
C PRO A 376 -7.51 0.43 19.62
N ILE A 377 -6.93 0.07 20.77
CA ILE A 377 -7.65 0.05 22.05
C ILE A 377 -8.18 1.45 22.36
N ARG A 378 -7.31 2.47 22.29
CA ARG A 378 -7.72 3.87 22.50
C ARG A 378 -8.76 4.32 21.48
N LEU A 379 -8.62 3.91 20.22
CA LEU A 379 -9.59 4.25 19.19
C LEU A 379 -10.95 3.59 19.43
N ARG A 380 -10.96 2.31 19.81
CA ARG A 380 -12.18 1.56 20.12
C ARG A 380 -12.90 2.21 21.29
N GLU A 381 -12.19 2.56 22.35
CA GLU A 381 -12.73 3.32 23.48
C GLU A 381 -13.28 4.68 23.02
N GLU A 382 -12.53 5.44 22.22
CA GLU A 382 -12.97 6.72 21.64
C GLU A 382 -14.28 6.54 20.85
N ILE A 383 -14.37 5.54 19.98
CA ILE A 383 -15.55 5.27 19.16
C ILE A 383 -16.71 4.81 20.04
N LEU A 384 -16.52 3.84 20.93
CA LEU A 384 -17.58 3.31 21.80
C LEU A 384 -18.17 4.39 22.71
N VAL A 385 -17.33 5.27 23.27
CA VAL A 385 -17.80 6.43 24.04
C VAL A 385 -18.69 7.31 23.17
N ARG A 386 -18.29 7.59 21.92
CA ARG A 386 -19.10 8.40 20.99
C ARG A 386 -20.40 7.72 20.58
N LEU A 387 -20.38 6.42 20.28
CA LEU A 387 -21.59 5.65 19.95
C LEU A 387 -22.57 5.62 21.14
N SER A 388 -22.07 5.42 22.35
CA SER A 388 -22.89 5.46 23.57
C SER A 388 -23.51 6.84 23.85
N SER A 389 -22.88 7.92 23.36
CA SER A 389 -23.43 9.28 23.46
C SER A 389 -24.53 9.55 22.44
N LEU A 390 -24.54 8.83 21.32
CA LEU A 390 -25.58 8.93 20.28
C LEU A 390 -26.80 8.06 20.59
N ALA A 391 -26.61 7.00 21.35
CA ALA A 391 -27.70 6.11 21.78
C ALA A 391 -28.53 6.69 22.95
N ARG A 392 -27.97 7.64 23.70
CA ARG A 392 -28.63 8.41 24.76
C ARG A 392 -29.27 9.66 24.17
#